data_AF-A0A356BVF4-F1
#
_entry.id   AF-A0A356BVF4-F1
#
_cell.length_a   1.000
_cell.length_b   1.000
_cell.length_c   1.000
_cell.angle_alpha   90.00
_cell.angle_beta   90.00
_cell.angle_gamma   90.00
#
_symmetry.space_group_name_H-M   'P 1'
#
loop_
_entity.id
_entity.type
_entity.pdbx_description
1 polymer ?
#
loop_
_entity_poly.entity_id
_entity_poly.type
_entity_poly.pdbx_seq_one_letter_code
_entity_poly.pdbx_strand_id
1 'polypeptide(L)' 'IENLSKNQQEVMLLRVSVDLSFREIGELLGQTENWARVTFYRAKTKLREGDDGA' A
#
# COMPACT_ATOMS: atom_id res chain seq x y z
N ILE A 1 5.79 1.08 -9.68
CA ILE A 1 4.63 1.61 -8.90
C ILE A 1 3.52 2.15 -9.80
N GLU A 2 3.80 2.58 -11.04
CA GLU A 2 2.84 3.25 -11.93
C GLU A 2 1.54 2.48 -12.20
N ASN A 3 1.53 1.14 -12.09
CA ASN A 3 0.33 0.29 -12.26
C ASN A 3 -0.55 0.16 -10.98
N LEU A 4 -0.25 0.90 -9.91
CA LEU A 4 -1.03 0.92 -8.68
C LEU A 4 -2.01 2.11 -8.67
N SER A 5 -3.17 1.94 -8.05
CA SER A 5 -4.08 3.08 -7.81
C SER A 5 -3.45 4.09 -6.86
N LYS A 6 -3.91 5.35 -6.87
CA LYS A 6 -3.38 6.41 -5.97
C LYS A 6 -3.30 5.96 -4.51
N ASN A 7 -4.38 5.37 -3.98
CA ASN A 7 -4.42 4.84 -2.62
C ASN A 7 -3.38 3.73 -2.38
N GLN A 8 -3.15 2.85 -3.37
CA GLN A 8 -2.14 1.80 -3.27
C GLN A 8 -0.72 2.39 -3.29
N GLN A 9 -0.46 3.41 -4.11
CA GLN A 9 0.83 4.10 -4.17
C GLN A 9 1.13 4.82 -2.87
N GLU A 10 0.15 5.54 -2.33
CA GLU A 10 0.28 6.32 -1.10
C GLU A 10 0.49 5.44 0.13
N VAL A 11 -0.30 4.36 0.28
CA VAL A 11 -0.10 3.37 1.34
C VAL A 11 1.27 2.69 1.24
N MET A 12 1.73 2.37 0.02
CA MET A 12 3.07 1.80 -0.21
C MET A 12 4.17 2.78 0.20
N LEU A 13 4.08 4.06 -0.22
CA LEU A 13 5.05 5.10 0.10
C LEU A 13 5.16 5.30 1.61
N LEU A 14 4.04 5.49 2.29
CA LEU A 14 3.99 5.70 3.74
C LEU A 14 4.53 4.48 4.50
N ARG A 15 4.25 3.26 4.05
CA ARG A 15 4.74 2.04 4.71
C ARG A 15 6.22 1.74 4.45
N VAL A 16 6.69 1.95 3.22
CA VAL A 16 8.04 1.53 2.80
C VAL A 16 9.07 2.63 2.98
N SER A 17 8.72 3.88 2.69
CA SER A 17 9.66 5.01 2.74
C SER A 17 9.62 5.76 4.07
N VAL A 18 8.46 5.81 4.72
CA VAL A 18 8.27 6.54 5.99
C VAL A 18 8.16 5.59 7.19
N ASP A 19 8.05 4.28 6.94
CA ASP A 19 7.93 3.22 7.96
C ASP A 19 6.77 3.40 8.96
N LEU A 20 5.69 4.09 8.55
CA LEU A 20 4.49 4.23 9.39
C LEU A 20 3.80 2.88 9.59
N SER A 21 3.29 2.61 10.79
CA SER A 21 2.45 1.45 11.06
C SER A 21 1.14 1.53 10.28
N PHE A 22 0.49 0.40 10.01
CA PHE A 22 -0.81 0.41 9.32
C PHE A 22 -1.88 1.21 10.05
N ARG A 23 -1.78 1.30 11.39
CA ARG A 23 -2.66 2.12 12.22
C ARG A 23 -2.46 3.60 11.91
N GLU A 24 -1.22 4.08 11.97
CA GLU A 24 -0.89 5.48 11.67
C GLU A 24 -1.26 5.86 10.23
N ILE A 25 -1.05 4.94 9.27
CA ILE A 25 -1.46 5.14 7.87
C ILE A 25 -2.99 5.26 7.77
N GLY A 26 -3.73 4.39 8.46
CA GLY A 26 -5.19 4.47 8.50
C GLY A 26 -5.66 5.82 9.07
N GLU A 27 -5.14 6.20 10.23
CA GLU A 27 -5.47 7.47 10.88
C GLU A 27 -5.14 8.68 9.98
N LEU A 28 -3.96 8.70 9.35
CA LEU A 28 -3.51 9.78 8.47
C LEU A 28 -4.39 9.91 7.21
N LEU A 29 -4.87 8.79 6.66
CA LEU A 29 -5.69 8.76 5.45
C LEU A 29 -7.21 8.79 5.74
N GLY A 30 -7.63 8.92 7.01
CA GLY A 30 -9.04 8.89 7.39
C GLY A 30 -9.72 7.53 7.13
N GLN A 31 -8.95 6.45 7.30
CA GLN A 31 -9.34 5.07 7.05
C GLN A 31 -9.04 4.19 8.28
N THR A 32 -9.41 2.91 8.21
CA THR A 32 -9.08 1.94 9.28
C THR A 32 -7.70 1.32 9.08
N GLU A 33 -7.08 0.83 10.16
CA GLU A 33 -5.85 0.03 10.08
C GLU A 33 -6.00 -1.15 9.11
N ASN A 34 -7.13 -1.85 9.16
CA ASN A 34 -7.39 -3.01 8.31
C ASN A 34 -7.46 -2.62 6.82
N TRP A 35 -8.05 -1.45 6.52
CA TRP A 35 -8.08 -0.93 5.16
C TRP A 35 -6.65 -0.66 4.63
N ALA A 36 -5.79 -0.05 5.45
CA ALA A 36 -4.40 0.21 5.08
C ALA A 36 -3.62 -1.09 4.85
N ARG A 37 -3.80 -2.09 5.73
CA ARG A 37 -3.20 -3.41 5.62
C ARG A 37 -3.60 -4.14 4.33
N VAL A 38 -4.90 -4.24 4.06
CA VAL A 38 -5.41 -4.91 2.85
C VAL A 38 -4.96 -4.17 1.58
N THR A 39 -4.97 -2.84 1.60
CA THR A 39 -4.53 -2.02 0.46
C THR A 39 -3.06 -2.23 0.16
N PHE A 40 -2.20 -2.25 1.19
CA PHE A 40 -0.78 -2.55 1.07
C PHE A 40 -0.53 -3.94 0.48
N TYR A 41 -1.17 -4.99 1.02
CA TYR A 41 -0.94 -6.35 0.52
C TYR A 41 -1.43 -6.52 -0.92
N ARG A 42 -2.56 -5.92 -1.30
CA ARG A 42 -3.02 -5.92 -2.70
C ARG A 42 -2.04 -5.19 -3.61
N ALA A 43 -1.48 -4.07 -3.16
CA ALA A 43 -0.47 -3.33 -3.90
C ALA A 43 0.81 -4.16 -4.07
N LYS A 44 1.28 -4.79 -2.99
CA LYS A 44 2.44 -5.69 -2.99
C LYS A 44 2.23 -6.90 -3.93
N THR A 45 1.07 -7.53 -3.90
CA THR A 45 0.73 -8.65 -4.79
C THR A 45 0.75 -8.21 -6.25
N LYS A 46 0.13 -7.07 -6.60
CA LYS A 46 0.16 -6.53 -7.97
C LYS A 46 1.57 -6.24 -8.48
N LEU A 47 2.46 -5.76 -7.60
CA LEU A 47 3.85 -5.53 -7.98
C LEU A 47 4.59 -6.84 -8.23
N ARG A 48 4.36 -7.87 -7.39
CA ARG A 48 4.95 -9.20 -7.58
C ARG A 48 4.42 -9.91 -8.83
N GLU A 49 3.12 -9.85 -9.08
CA GLU A 49 2.51 -10.45 -10.29
C GLU A 49 3.00 -9.77 -11.59
N GLY A 50 3.47 -8.52 -11.51
CA GLY A 50 4.16 -7.85 -12.61
C GLY A 50 5.59 -8.34 -12.87
N ASP A 51 6.23 -9.02 -11.91
CA ASP A 51 7.58 -9.59 -12.05
C ASP A 51 7.56 -11.04 -12.60
N ASP A 52 6.49 -11.80 -12.37
CA ASP A 52 6.36 -13.21 -12.80
C ASP A 52 5.81 -13.37 -14.23
N GLY A 53 5.56 -12.26 -14.93
CA GLY A 53 4.94 -12.21 -16.27
C GLY A 53 5.80 -11.55 -17.36
N ALA A 54 7.12 -11.56 -17.20
CA ALA A 54 8.09 -11.07 -18.19
C ALA A 54 8.97 -12.20 -18.76
#